data_AF-A0A011N7L6-F1
#
_entry.id   AF-A0A011N7L6-F1
#
_cell.length_a   1.000
_cell.length_b   1.000
_cell.length_c   1.000
_cell.angle_alpha   90.00
_cell.angle_beta   90.00
_cell.angle_gamma   90.00
#
_symmetry.space_group_name_H-M   'P 1'
#
loop_
_entity.id
_entity.type
_entity.pdbx_description
1 polymer ?
#
loop_
_entity_poly.entity_id
_entity_poly.type
_entity_poly.pdbx_seq_one_letter_code
_entity_poly.pdbx_strand_id
1 'polypeptide(L)'
;MESTGKTPALKVSEIFLSLQGESSRVGLPTVFVRLTGCPLRCVWCDTAYAFAGGQTMSLPAILAEVTVAARDVGRVCVTGGEPLAQAACLPLLSALCDAGHSVSLETSGALDIGQVDARVARVVDIKAPGSGESDRNRWQNLALLTANDELKFVLKDRSDYEWARRLIEERQLAALCPLLFSPVDDDLPAATLADWLVADRLPVRFQLQLHKILWGKLRGR
;
A
#
# COMPACT_ATOMS: atom_id res chain seq x y z
N MET A 1 -25.57 -20.42 -21.05
CA MET A 1 -26.17 -19.62 -19.96
C MET A 1 -25.36 -18.34 -19.87
N GLU A 2 -25.71 -17.35 -20.69
CA GLU A 2 -25.00 -16.08 -20.74
C GLU A 2 -25.32 -15.29 -19.47
N SER A 3 -24.34 -15.22 -18.58
CA SER A 3 -24.33 -14.21 -17.53
C SER A 3 -24.41 -12.85 -18.22
N THR A 4 -25.46 -12.10 -17.93
CA THR A 4 -25.58 -10.67 -18.26
C THR A 4 -24.53 -9.91 -17.45
N GLY A 5 -23.26 -10.08 -17.84
CA GLY A 5 -22.10 -9.65 -17.11
C GLY A 5 -21.97 -8.14 -17.13
N LYS A 6 -22.42 -7.49 -16.07
CA LYS A 6 -22.16 -6.08 -15.82
C LYS A 6 -20.65 -5.87 -15.89
N THR A 7 -20.17 -4.98 -16.77
CA THR A 7 -18.75 -4.65 -16.90
C THR A 7 -18.17 -4.32 -15.51
N PRO A 8 -17.06 -4.95 -15.08
CA PRO A 8 -16.44 -4.65 -13.80
C PRO A 8 -16.18 -3.14 -13.66
N ALA A 9 -16.57 -2.58 -12.52
CA ALA A 9 -16.42 -1.17 -12.23
C ALA A 9 -15.89 -1.00 -10.81
N LEU A 10 -15.12 0.07 -10.63
CA LEU A 10 -14.47 0.44 -9.39
C LEU A 10 -14.89 1.86 -9.01
N LYS A 11 -14.97 2.12 -7.72
CA LYS A 11 -15.08 3.48 -7.19
C LYS A 11 -13.67 4.04 -7.01
N VAL A 12 -13.35 5.05 -7.81
CA VAL A 12 -12.02 5.66 -7.88
C VAL A 12 -12.10 7.05 -7.28
N SER A 13 -11.21 7.35 -6.34
CA SER A 13 -11.06 8.67 -5.74
C SER A 13 -10.26 9.60 -6.65
N GLU A 14 -9.14 9.12 -7.21
CA GLU A 14 -8.26 9.89 -8.09
C GLU A 14 -7.31 8.98 -8.89
N ILE A 15 -6.92 9.44 -10.09
CA ILE A 15 -5.83 8.89 -10.87
C ILE A 15 -4.86 10.04 -11.18
N PHE A 16 -3.59 9.89 -10.85
CA PHE A 16 -2.62 10.98 -11.00
C PHE A 16 -1.18 10.47 -11.12
N LEU A 17 -0.32 11.25 -11.77
CA LEU A 17 1.12 10.97 -11.85
C LEU A 17 1.85 11.74 -10.74
N SER A 18 2.65 11.04 -9.94
CA SER A 18 3.59 11.65 -9.00
C SER A 18 4.83 10.78 -8.75
N LEU A 19 5.60 11.04 -7.69
CA LEU A 19 6.66 10.18 -7.21
C LEU A 19 6.10 9.19 -6.18
N GLN A 20 6.51 7.93 -6.26
CA GLN A 20 6.26 7.00 -5.19
C GLN A 20 6.99 7.48 -3.92
N GLY A 21 6.23 7.71 -2.86
CA GLY A 21 6.73 8.27 -1.61
C GLY A 21 7.30 7.21 -0.66
N GLU A 22 7.05 5.94 -0.94
CA GLU A 22 7.27 4.82 -0.03
C GLU A 22 7.76 3.56 -0.76
N SER A 23 8.00 2.46 -0.06
CA SER A 23 8.53 1.17 -0.58
C SER A 23 9.95 1.24 -1.15
N SER A 24 10.46 0.13 -1.68
CA SER A 24 11.70 0.13 -2.48
C SER A 24 11.63 1.01 -3.73
N ARG A 25 10.42 1.38 -4.17
CA ARG A 25 10.16 2.23 -5.35
C ARG A 25 10.16 3.73 -5.03
N VAL A 26 10.51 4.12 -3.81
CA VAL A 26 10.55 5.54 -3.40
C VAL A 26 11.36 6.41 -4.37
N GLY A 27 10.82 7.58 -4.72
CA GLY A 27 11.42 8.54 -5.65
C GLY A 27 11.15 8.27 -7.13
N LEU A 28 10.51 7.15 -7.50
CA LEU A 28 10.22 6.85 -8.90
C LEU A 28 8.91 7.49 -9.37
N PRO A 29 8.87 8.13 -10.56
CA PRO A 29 7.62 8.53 -11.18
C PRO A 29 6.68 7.33 -11.33
N THR A 30 5.44 7.48 -10.89
CA THR A 30 4.45 6.40 -10.76
C THR A 30 3.04 6.99 -10.91
N VAL A 31 2.21 6.35 -11.72
CA VAL A 31 0.78 6.66 -11.78
C VAL A 31 0.08 5.98 -10.62
N PHE A 32 -0.63 6.75 -9.81
CA PHE A 32 -1.45 6.23 -8.73
C PHE A 32 -2.89 6.06 -9.20
N VAL A 33 -3.48 4.91 -8.88
CA VAL A 33 -4.92 4.67 -8.96
C VAL A 33 -5.42 4.51 -7.54
N ARG A 34 -6.02 5.58 -6.99
CA ARG A 34 -6.54 5.58 -5.61
C ARG A 34 -8.01 5.17 -5.61
N LEU A 35 -8.30 4.01 -5.07
CA LEU A 35 -9.65 3.48 -4.90
C LEU A 35 -10.34 4.04 -3.65
N THR A 36 -11.67 4.08 -3.68
CA THR A 36 -12.49 4.56 -2.58
C THR A 36 -12.96 3.42 -1.66
N GLY A 37 -13.02 3.69 -0.36
CA GLY A 37 -13.60 2.82 0.67
C GLY A 37 -12.54 2.00 1.40
N CYS A 38 -12.62 1.96 2.73
CA CYS A 38 -11.74 1.17 3.58
C CYS A 38 -12.54 0.57 4.74
N PRO A 39 -12.37 -0.72 5.10
CA PRO A 39 -13.03 -1.31 6.26
C PRO A 39 -12.32 -1.05 7.60
N LEU A 40 -11.21 -0.31 7.58
CA LEU A 40 -10.42 0.09 8.76
C LEU A 40 -10.63 1.59 9.06
N ARG A 41 -10.38 1.99 10.31
CA ARG A 41 -10.42 3.37 10.82
C ARG A 41 -9.15 3.68 11.63
N CYS A 42 -8.00 3.46 11.00
CA CYS A 42 -6.69 3.72 11.59
C CYS A 42 -6.62 5.15 12.17
N VAL A 43 -6.06 5.29 13.37
CA VAL A 43 -6.01 6.56 14.12
C VAL A 43 -5.35 7.70 13.33
N TRP A 44 -4.31 7.41 12.53
CA TRP A 44 -3.53 8.39 11.75
C TRP A 44 -3.69 8.22 10.23
N CYS A 45 -4.89 7.84 9.77
CA CYS A 45 -5.14 7.68 8.33
C CYS A 45 -4.97 9.01 7.57
N ASP A 46 -3.92 9.12 6.76
CA ASP A 46 -3.65 10.29 5.90
C ASP A 46 -4.58 10.38 4.67
N THR A 47 -5.32 9.32 4.39
CA THR A 47 -6.21 9.17 3.23
C THR A 47 -7.67 8.99 3.64
N ALA A 48 -8.07 9.50 4.82
CA ALA A 48 -9.47 9.42 5.30
C ALA A 48 -10.50 10.01 4.30
N TYR A 49 -10.08 10.95 3.44
CA TYR A 49 -10.93 11.48 2.37
C TYR A 49 -11.33 10.43 1.33
N ALA A 50 -10.56 9.34 1.18
CA ALA A 50 -10.86 8.24 0.29
C ALA A 50 -11.83 7.22 0.92
N PHE A 51 -12.35 7.44 2.13
CA PHE A 51 -13.37 6.54 2.73
C PHE A 51 -14.74 6.63 2.03
N ALA A 52 -15.04 7.76 1.39
CA ALA A 52 -16.30 8.02 0.70
C ALA A 52 -16.07 8.92 -0.53
N GLY A 53 -17.14 9.26 -1.26
CA GLY A 53 -17.02 10.02 -2.51
C GLY A 53 -16.51 9.16 -3.67
N GLY A 54 -15.70 9.73 -4.55
CA GLY A 54 -15.15 9.05 -5.73
C GLY A 54 -16.15 8.86 -6.87
N GLN A 55 -15.63 8.53 -8.05
CA GLN A 55 -16.38 8.27 -9.27
C GLN A 55 -16.40 6.78 -9.58
N THR A 56 -17.57 6.24 -9.94
CA THR A 56 -17.64 4.88 -10.48
C THR A 56 -17.11 4.89 -11.91
N MET A 57 -16.01 4.16 -12.14
CA MET A 57 -15.37 4.02 -13.44
C MET A 57 -15.37 2.55 -13.87
N SER A 58 -15.63 2.30 -15.15
CA SER A 58 -15.46 0.97 -15.72
C SER A 58 -13.99 0.62 -15.85
N LEU A 59 -13.65 -0.66 -15.82
CA LEU A 59 -12.28 -1.13 -15.98
C LEU A 59 -11.60 -0.61 -17.28
N PRO A 60 -12.27 -0.61 -18.46
CA PRO A 60 -11.70 0.01 -19.66
C PRO A 60 -11.43 1.51 -19.53
N ALA A 61 -12.28 2.26 -18.82
CA ALA A 61 -12.08 3.69 -18.62
C ALA A 61 -10.84 3.98 -17.75
N ILE A 62 -10.65 3.18 -16.68
CA ILE A 62 -9.47 3.29 -15.81
C ILE A 62 -8.20 2.97 -16.60
N LEU A 63 -8.20 1.89 -17.39
CA LEU A 63 -7.04 1.51 -18.21
C LEU A 63 -6.69 2.59 -19.24
N ALA A 64 -7.69 3.20 -19.87
CA ALA A 64 -7.46 4.29 -20.83
C ALA A 64 -6.81 5.51 -20.15
N GLU A 65 -7.32 5.92 -18.99
CA GLU A 65 -6.77 7.06 -18.25
C GLU A 65 -5.36 6.78 -17.73
N VAL A 66 -5.12 5.58 -17.18
CA VAL A 66 -3.78 5.14 -16.76
C VAL A 66 -2.82 5.09 -17.93
N THR A 67 -3.22 4.58 -19.09
CA THR A 67 -2.35 4.53 -20.28
C THR A 67 -1.89 5.92 -20.71
N VAL A 68 -2.78 6.91 -20.64
CA VAL A 68 -2.44 8.31 -20.95
C VAL A 68 -1.50 8.88 -19.89
N ALA A 69 -1.81 8.70 -18.61
CA ALA A 69 -1.03 9.24 -17.50
C ALA A 69 0.35 8.57 -17.34
N ALA A 70 0.47 7.29 -17.71
CA ALA A 70 1.67 6.47 -17.53
C ALA A 70 2.62 6.51 -18.73
N ARG A 71 2.33 7.35 -19.74
CA ARG A 71 3.20 7.54 -20.91
C ARG A 71 4.62 7.84 -20.44
N ASP A 72 5.58 7.06 -20.95
CA ASP A 72 7.02 7.12 -20.65
C ASP A 72 7.45 6.75 -19.21
N VAL A 73 6.49 6.47 -18.32
CA VAL A 73 6.75 6.13 -16.91
C VAL A 73 6.67 4.61 -16.69
N GLY A 74 5.65 3.97 -17.24
CA GLY A 74 5.45 2.52 -17.19
C GLY A 74 5.15 1.91 -15.81
N ARG A 75 5.11 2.70 -14.74
CA ARG A 75 4.82 2.26 -13.36
C ARG A 75 3.44 2.71 -12.89
N VAL A 76 2.71 1.78 -12.27
CA VAL A 76 1.38 2.03 -11.71
C VAL A 76 1.31 1.49 -10.28
N CYS A 77 0.81 2.30 -9.35
CA CYS A 77 0.51 1.89 -7.99
C CYS A 77 -1.00 1.94 -7.76
N VAL A 78 -1.61 0.79 -7.50
CA VAL A 78 -3.01 0.72 -7.07
C VAL A 78 -3.04 0.80 -5.55
N THR A 79 -3.78 1.79 -5.04
CA THR A 79 -3.91 2.11 -3.61
C THR A 79 -5.33 2.60 -3.35
N GLY A 80 -5.61 3.22 -2.22
CA GLY A 80 -6.94 3.72 -1.89
C GLY A 80 -7.22 3.75 -0.40
N GLY A 81 -8.46 4.04 -0.02
CA GLY A 81 -8.99 3.14 1.00
C GLY A 81 -8.77 1.68 0.53
N GLU A 82 -8.71 0.70 1.44
CA GLU A 82 -8.32 -0.69 1.13
C GLU A 82 -8.71 -1.20 -0.29
N PRO A 83 -7.76 -1.33 -1.24
CA PRO A 83 -8.09 -1.66 -2.63
C PRO A 83 -8.80 -3.00 -2.77
N LEU A 84 -8.40 -3.99 -1.97
CA LEU A 84 -8.96 -5.34 -2.02
C LEU A 84 -10.39 -5.40 -1.44
N ALA A 85 -10.90 -4.31 -0.88
CA ALA A 85 -12.30 -4.21 -0.47
C ALA A 85 -13.26 -4.12 -1.68
N GLN A 86 -12.74 -3.79 -2.87
CA GLN A 86 -13.48 -3.83 -4.12
C GLN A 86 -13.06 -5.05 -4.95
N ALA A 87 -13.96 -6.03 -5.13
CA ALA A 87 -13.64 -7.28 -5.85
C ALA A 87 -13.10 -7.05 -7.27
N ALA A 88 -13.52 -5.97 -7.94
CA ALA A 88 -13.03 -5.58 -9.26
C ALA A 88 -11.57 -5.06 -9.26
N CYS A 89 -10.92 -4.92 -8.10
CA CYS A 89 -9.51 -4.56 -8.00
C CYS A 89 -8.60 -5.68 -8.57
N LEU A 90 -8.96 -6.95 -8.35
CA LEU A 90 -8.20 -8.10 -8.84
C LEU A 90 -8.09 -8.13 -10.38
N PRO A 91 -9.20 -8.00 -11.16
CA PRO A 91 -9.09 -7.89 -12.61
C PRO A 91 -8.41 -6.60 -13.07
N LEU A 92 -8.51 -5.48 -12.32
CA LEU A 92 -7.77 -4.25 -12.67
C LEU A 92 -6.25 -4.50 -12.61
N LEU A 93 -5.77 -5.10 -11.52
CA LEU A 93 -4.35 -5.41 -11.34
C LEU A 93 -3.81 -6.28 -12.47
N SER A 94 -4.55 -7.33 -12.82
CA SER A 94 -4.19 -8.24 -13.92
C SER A 94 -4.13 -7.50 -15.26
N ALA A 95 -5.15 -6.69 -15.56
CA ALA A 95 -5.22 -5.94 -16.81
C ALA A 95 -4.13 -4.86 -16.94
N LEU A 96 -3.70 -4.24 -15.84
CA LEU A 96 -2.58 -3.31 -15.82
C LEU A 96 -1.26 -4.03 -16.14
N CYS A 97 -1.05 -5.23 -15.59
CA CYS A 97 0.09 -6.05 -15.94
C CYS A 97 0.06 -6.51 -17.40
N ASP A 98 -1.11 -6.87 -17.93
CA ASP A 98 -1.28 -7.26 -19.35
C ASP A 98 -1.01 -6.10 -20.31
N ALA A 99 -1.29 -4.87 -19.87
CA ALA A 99 -0.92 -3.64 -20.59
C ALA A 99 0.59 -3.32 -20.52
N GLY A 100 1.41 -4.16 -19.86
CA GLY A 100 2.85 -4.02 -19.78
C GLY A 100 3.35 -3.09 -18.67
N HIS A 101 2.48 -2.67 -17.74
CA HIS A 101 2.90 -1.83 -16.62
C HIS A 101 3.63 -2.63 -15.52
N SER A 102 4.59 -1.97 -14.88
CA SER A 102 5.16 -2.44 -13.61
C SER A 102 4.23 -2.02 -12.47
N VAL A 103 3.43 -2.98 -11.97
CA VAL A 103 2.35 -2.72 -11.02
C VAL A 103 2.82 -2.96 -9.58
N SER A 104 2.40 -2.09 -8.67
CA SER A 104 2.42 -2.33 -7.22
C SER A 104 1.04 -2.14 -6.60
N LEU A 105 0.79 -2.84 -5.51
CA LEU A 105 -0.43 -2.74 -4.71
C LEU A 105 -0.06 -2.33 -3.28
N GLU A 106 -0.61 -1.23 -2.78
CA GLU A 106 -0.55 -0.90 -1.35
C GLU A 106 -1.85 -1.33 -0.65
N THR A 107 -1.75 -2.26 0.29
CA THR A 107 -2.90 -2.86 1.00
C THR A 107 -2.63 -2.92 2.51
N SER A 108 -3.69 -2.88 3.33
CA SER A 108 -3.61 -2.93 4.79
C SER A 108 -3.29 -4.32 5.36
N GLY A 109 -3.23 -5.36 4.53
CA GLY A 109 -3.04 -6.74 5.01
C GLY A 109 -4.23 -7.30 5.79
N ALA A 110 -5.35 -6.59 5.87
CA ALA A 110 -6.57 -7.06 6.54
C ALA A 110 -7.45 -7.98 5.67
N LEU A 111 -7.26 -7.92 4.34
CA LEU A 111 -7.97 -8.75 3.37
C LEU A 111 -7.02 -9.75 2.71
N ASP A 112 -7.61 -10.78 2.09
CA ASP A 112 -6.86 -11.86 1.47
C ASP A 112 -6.09 -11.40 0.22
N ILE A 113 -4.79 -11.71 0.16
CA ILE A 113 -3.94 -11.34 -0.97
C ILE A 113 -3.72 -12.48 -1.98
N GLY A 114 -4.40 -13.63 -1.80
CA GLY A 114 -4.10 -14.86 -2.56
C GLY A 114 -4.53 -14.83 -4.02
N GLN A 115 -5.45 -13.94 -4.38
CA GLN A 115 -5.92 -13.76 -5.76
C GLN A 115 -5.23 -12.60 -6.49
N VAL A 116 -4.29 -11.91 -5.84
CA VAL A 116 -3.50 -10.87 -6.48
C VAL A 116 -2.58 -11.52 -7.52
N ASP A 117 -2.57 -10.97 -8.73
CA ASP A 117 -1.69 -11.41 -9.81
C ASP A 117 -0.22 -11.44 -9.35
N ALA A 118 0.48 -12.54 -9.58
CA ALA A 118 1.85 -12.77 -9.10
C ALA A 118 2.88 -11.77 -9.66
N ARG A 119 2.55 -11.06 -10.75
CA ARG A 119 3.39 -9.99 -11.33
C ARG A 119 3.35 -8.70 -10.51
N VAL A 120 2.34 -8.52 -9.65
CA VAL A 120 2.17 -7.32 -8.83
C VAL A 120 3.07 -7.41 -7.60
N ALA A 121 3.85 -6.36 -7.36
CA ALA A 121 4.56 -6.20 -6.10
C ALA A 121 3.59 -5.73 -5.00
N ARG A 122 3.38 -6.52 -3.94
CA ARG A 122 2.46 -6.18 -2.86
C ARG A 122 3.23 -5.52 -1.73
N VAL A 123 2.82 -4.31 -1.35
CA VAL A 123 3.27 -3.62 -0.15
C VAL A 123 2.16 -3.78 0.88
N VAL A 124 2.39 -4.68 1.84
CA VAL A 124 1.41 -5.06 2.86
C VAL A 124 1.74 -4.31 4.15
N ASP A 125 0.86 -3.40 4.56
CA ASP A 125 1.04 -2.58 5.76
C ASP A 125 0.47 -3.28 7.00
N ILE A 126 1.34 -3.92 7.77
CA ILE A 126 1.00 -4.58 9.02
C ILE A 126 0.70 -3.51 10.09
N LYS A 127 -0.55 -3.50 10.54
CA LYS A 127 -1.06 -2.48 11.44
C LYS A 127 -0.51 -2.68 12.85
N ALA A 128 0.29 -1.73 13.31
CA ALA A 128 0.80 -1.71 14.68
C ALA A 128 -0.31 -1.38 15.70
N PRO A 129 -0.19 -1.79 16.98
CA PRO A 129 -1.21 -1.55 18.00
C PRO A 129 -1.66 -0.09 18.12
N GLY A 130 -0.75 0.87 18.01
CA GLY A 130 -1.08 2.29 18.04
C GLY A 130 -2.15 2.68 17.02
N SER A 131 -2.26 1.96 15.89
CA SER A 131 -3.18 2.29 14.81
C SER A 131 -4.64 2.06 15.19
N GLY A 132 -4.89 1.30 16.26
CA GLY A 132 -6.22 0.85 16.68
C GLY A 132 -6.77 -0.31 15.84
N GLU A 133 -6.02 -0.82 14.87
CA GLU A 133 -6.49 -1.82 13.88
C GLU A 133 -5.60 -3.07 13.82
N SER A 134 -4.71 -3.29 14.78
CA SER A 134 -3.78 -4.43 14.78
C SER A 134 -4.47 -5.80 14.80
N ASP A 135 -5.68 -5.89 15.36
CA ASP A 135 -6.49 -7.12 15.38
C ASP A 135 -7.05 -7.47 14.00
N ARG A 136 -7.01 -6.53 13.05
CA ARG A 136 -7.44 -6.74 11.67
C ARG A 136 -6.37 -7.39 10.79
N ASN A 137 -5.13 -7.49 11.26
CA ASN A 137 -4.05 -8.11 10.49
C ASN A 137 -4.39 -9.58 10.18
N ARG A 138 -4.46 -9.94 8.90
CA ARG A 138 -4.72 -11.31 8.45
C ARG A 138 -3.40 -12.06 8.31
N TRP A 139 -2.98 -12.74 9.38
CA TRP A 139 -1.70 -13.44 9.44
C TRP A 139 -1.52 -14.56 8.41
N GLN A 140 -2.62 -15.11 7.87
CA GLN A 140 -2.57 -16.10 6.78
C GLN A 140 -1.91 -15.54 5.51
N ASN A 141 -1.93 -14.22 5.32
CA ASN A 141 -1.28 -13.58 4.19
C ASN A 141 0.24 -13.79 4.18
N LEU A 142 0.87 -14.03 5.33
CA LEU A 142 2.33 -14.21 5.42
C LEU A 142 2.83 -15.39 4.57
N ALA A 143 2.05 -16.47 4.48
CA ALA A 143 2.39 -17.65 3.69
C ALA A 143 2.29 -17.41 2.16
N LEU A 144 1.70 -16.29 1.75
CA LEU A 144 1.47 -15.93 0.35
C LEU A 144 2.50 -14.92 -0.17
N LEU A 145 3.35 -14.38 0.71
CA LEU A 145 4.37 -13.40 0.38
C LEU A 145 5.53 -14.05 -0.38
N THR A 146 6.18 -13.24 -1.20
CA THR A 146 7.33 -13.59 -2.02
C THR A 146 8.42 -12.53 -1.86
N ALA A 147 9.60 -12.78 -2.41
CA ALA A 147 10.68 -11.80 -2.44
C ALA A 147 10.37 -10.53 -3.25
N ASN A 148 9.29 -10.51 -4.04
CA ASN A 148 8.82 -9.33 -4.78
C ASN A 148 7.89 -8.41 -3.95
N ASP A 149 7.50 -8.86 -2.75
CA ASP A 149 6.62 -8.13 -1.85
C ASP A 149 7.40 -7.40 -0.76
N GLU A 150 6.72 -6.55 -0.01
CA GLU A 150 7.30 -5.82 1.11
C GLU A 150 6.30 -5.78 2.27
N LEU A 151 6.80 -5.96 3.49
CA LEU A 151 6.02 -5.71 4.70
C LEU A 151 6.36 -4.34 5.25
N LYS A 152 5.36 -3.48 5.36
CA LYS A 152 5.47 -2.13 5.89
C LYS A 152 4.89 -2.05 7.29
N PHE A 153 5.53 -1.28 8.15
CA PHE A 153 5.07 -0.97 9.49
C PHE A 153 5.16 0.55 9.69
N VAL A 154 4.03 1.16 10.04
CA VAL A 154 3.98 2.57 10.46
C VAL A 154 3.87 2.61 11.98
N LEU A 155 4.87 3.20 12.64
CA LEU A 155 5.08 3.09 14.08
C LEU A 155 4.89 4.44 14.77
N LYS A 156 4.02 4.48 15.79
CA LYS A 156 3.70 5.71 16.53
C LYS A 156 4.70 6.03 17.63
N ASP A 157 5.23 5.02 18.29
CA ASP A 157 6.05 5.20 19.49
C ASP A 157 6.96 3.98 19.76
N ARG A 158 7.62 3.98 20.93
CA ARG A 158 8.50 2.87 21.35
C ARG A 158 7.74 1.56 21.56
N SER A 159 6.46 1.60 21.96
CA SER A 159 5.66 0.40 22.16
C SER A 159 5.37 -0.30 20.83
N ASP A 160 4.98 0.47 19.81
CA ASP A 160 4.82 -0.05 18.45
C ASP A 160 6.13 -0.65 17.90
N TYR A 161 7.26 0.03 18.13
CA TYR A 161 8.57 -0.46 17.74
C TYR A 161 8.94 -1.81 18.39
N GLU A 162 8.80 -1.92 19.71
CA GLU A 162 9.09 -3.17 20.45
C GLU A 162 8.14 -4.30 20.06
N TRP A 163 6.89 -3.97 19.75
CA TRP A 163 5.93 -4.92 19.20
C TRP A 163 6.37 -5.43 17.83
N ALA A 164 6.74 -4.53 16.92
CA ALA A 164 7.17 -4.91 15.57
C ALA A 164 8.48 -5.72 15.61
N ARG A 165 9.43 -5.35 16.47
CA ARG A 165 10.68 -6.09 16.67
C ARG A 165 10.45 -7.54 17.10
N ARG A 166 9.62 -7.76 18.13
CA ARG A 166 9.25 -9.12 18.57
C ARG A 166 8.58 -9.91 17.46
N LEU A 167 7.67 -9.28 16.72
CA LEU A 167 6.96 -9.92 15.62
C LEU A 167 7.90 -10.39 14.50
N ILE A 168 8.93 -9.60 14.17
CA ILE A 168 9.96 -9.97 13.18
C ILE A 168 10.66 -11.27 13.59
N GLU A 169 11.05 -11.38 14.85
CA GLU A 169 11.74 -12.57 15.37
C GLU A 169 10.79 -13.77 15.45
N GLU A 170 9.64 -13.62 16.10
CA GLU A 170 8.67 -14.70 16.35
C GLU A 170 8.13 -15.33 15.06
N ARG A 171 7.98 -14.53 14.01
CA ARG A 171 7.42 -14.96 12.72
C ARG A 171 8.45 -15.06 11.61
N GLN A 172 9.73 -14.82 11.92
CA GLN A 172 10.83 -14.84 10.96
C GLN A 172 10.56 -13.97 9.72
N LEU A 173 9.96 -12.79 9.91
CA LEU A 173 9.43 -11.97 8.81
C LEU A 173 10.52 -11.57 7.80
N ALA A 174 11.74 -11.34 8.27
CA ALA A 174 12.87 -10.97 7.43
C ALA A 174 13.28 -12.07 6.43
N ALA A 175 12.87 -13.33 6.66
CA ALA A 175 13.09 -14.43 5.72
C ALA A 175 12.04 -14.50 4.61
N LEU A 176 10.90 -13.82 4.78
CA LEU A 176 9.79 -13.84 3.81
C LEU A 176 10.00 -12.82 2.69
N CYS A 177 10.27 -11.56 3.08
CA CYS A 177 10.43 -10.45 2.17
C CYS A 177 11.11 -9.25 2.87
N PRO A 178 11.54 -8.22 2.14
CA PRO A 178 12.00 -6.97 2.73
C PRO A 178 10.98 -6.36 3.71
N LEU A 179 11.51 -5.76 4.77
CA LEU A 179 10.75 -5.12 5.84
C LEU A 179 11.01 -3.61 5.82
N LEU A 180 9.97 -2.81 6.00
CA LEU A 180 10.03 -1.35 5.97
C LEU A 180 9.44 -0.77 7.25
N PHE A 181 10.19 0.09 7.93
CA PHE A 181 9.71 0.83 9.08
C PHE A 181 9.62 2.32 8.75
N SER A 182 8.44 2.89 9.00
CA SER A 182 8.17 4.32 8.84
C SER A 182 7.62 4.88 10.17
N PRO A 183 7.98 6.12 10.55
CA PRO A 183 7.35 6.78 11.67
C PRO A 183 5.95 7.27 11.30
N VAL A 184 5.02 7.30 12.27
CA VAL A 184 3.81 8.13 12.16
C VAL A 184 4.24 9.59 12.15
N ASP A 185 3.79 10.32 11.13
CA ASP A 185 4.02 11.76 10.98
C ASP A 185 3.53 12.53 12.22
N ASP A 186 4.26 13.55 12.66
CA ASP A 186 4.05 14.33 13.88
C ASP A 186 4.16 13.58 15.24
N ASP A 187 3.95 12.26 15.31
CA ASP A 187 3.97 11.49 16.56
C ASP A 187 5.36 10.92 16.92
N LEU A 188 6.09 10.37 15.92
CA LEU A 188 7.41 9.78 16.12
C LEU A 188 8.47 10.54 15.32
N PRO A 189 9.41 11.25 15.98
CA PRO A 189 10.51 11.88 15.26
C PRO A 189 11.32 10.83 14.48
N ALA A 190 11.53 11.09 13.19
CA ALA A 190 12.24 10.19 12.28
C ALA A 190 13.64 9.80 12.78
N ALA A 191 14.40 10.76 13.34
CA ALA A 191 15.71 10.51 13.91
C ALA A 191 15.65 9.52 15.08
N THR A 192 14.64 9.62 15.94
CA THR A 192 14.45 8.71 17.06
C THR A 192 14.23 7.27 16.58
N LEU A 193 13.38 7.06 15.56
CA LEU A 193 13.19 5.72 14.99
C LEU A 193 14.49 5.21 14.35
N ALA A 194 15.21 6.06 13.62
CA ALA A 194 16.49 5.69 13.02
C ALA A 194 17.53 5.27 14.07
N ASP A 195 17.64 6.01 15.18
CA ASP A 195 18.56 5.69 16.28
C ASP A 195 18.23 4.32 16.91
N TRP A 196 16.94 4.01 17.09
CA TRP A 196 16.52 2.69 17.56
C TRP A 196 16.92 1.57 16.62
N LEU A 197 16.71 1.76 15.31
CA LEU A 197 17.09 0.79 14.28
C LEU A 197 18.59 0.54 14.22
N VAL A 198 19.40 1.60 14.34
CA VAL A 198 20.86 1.50 14.37
C VAL A 198 21.33 0.79 15.63
N ALA A 199 20.77 1.15 16.80
CA ALA A 199 21.13 0.54 18.07
C ALA A 199 20.85 -0.97 18.09
N ASP A 200 19.68 -1.38 17.59
CA ASP A 200 19.25 -2.79 17.59
C ASP A 200 19.71 -3.57 16.35
N ARG A 201 20.29 -2.90 15.35
CA ARG A 201 20.76 -3.49 14.09
C ARG A 201 19.67 -4.32 13.38
N LEU A 202 18.44 -3.83 13.39
CA LEU A 202 17.31 -4.57 12.83
C LEU A 202 17.44 -4.73 11.31
N PRO A 203 17.08 -5.90 10.74
CA PRO A 203 17.14 -6.17 9.31
C PRO A 203 15.94 -5.54 8.58
N VAL A 204 15.75 -4.23 8.76
CA VAL A 204 14.65 -3.46 8.18
C VAL A 204 15.19 -2.24 7.45
N ARG A 205 14.50 -1.83 6.40
CA ARG A 205 14.75 -0.57 5.73
C ARG A 205 13.99 0.53 6.47
N PHE A 206 14.71 1.53 6.96
CA PHE A 206 14.09 2.78 7.39
C PHE A 206 13.53 3.53 6.18
N GLN A 207 12.36 4.14 6.35
CA GLN A 207 11.71 4.89 5.29
C GLN A 207 11.00 6.13 5.83
N LEU A 208 11.09 7.22 5.08
CA LEU A 208 10.25 8.41 5.27
C LEU A 208 9.12 8.40 4.24
N GLN A 209 8.01 9.03 4.58
CA GLN A 209 6.95 9.30 3.61
C GLN A 209 7.35 10.52 2.76
N LEU A 210 8.15 10.27 1.71
CA LEU A 210 8.81 11.34 0.91
C LEU A 210 7.81 12.37 0.37
N HIS A 211 6.61 11.94 -0.01
CA HIS A 211 5.56 12.82 -0.51
C HIS A 211 5.12 13.87 0.53
N LYS A 212 5.11 13.55 1.83
CA LYS A 212 4.79 14.51 2.90
C LYS A 212 5.88 15.55 3.08
N ILE A 213 7.14 15.17 2.87
CA ILE A 213 8.28 16.09 2.93
C ILE A 213 8.24 17.07 1.77
N LEU A 214 7.91 16.60 0.56
CA LEU A 214 7.91 17.41 -0.66
C LEU A 214 6.66 18.29 -0.80
N TRP A 215 5.49 17.77 -0.43
CA TRP A 215 4.19 18.40 -0.73
C TRP A 215 3.24 18.47 0.47
N GLY A 216 3.65 18.05 1.66
CA GLY A 216 2.82 18.09 2.86
C GLY A 216 1.56 17.23 2.71
N LYS A 217 0.40 17.85 2.96
CA LYS A 217 -0.94 17.19 2.91
C LYS A 217 -1.68 17.45 1.60
N LEU A 218 -0.98 17.90 0.54
CA LEU A 218 -1.58 18.10 -0.78
C LEU A 218 -2.05 16.76 -1.37
N ARG A 219 -3.20 16.80 -2.05
CA ARG A 219 -3.75 15.64 -2.78
C ARG A 219 -3.25 15.61 -4.21
N GLY A 220 -3.22 14.43 -4.82
CA GLY A 220 -2.76 14.25 -6.20
C GLY A 220 -1.30 14.66 -6.43
N ARG A 221 -0.46 14.57 -5.40
CA ARG A 221 0.96 14.91 -5.37
C ARG A 221 1.71 13.85 -4.59
#